data_AF-A0A1D6L7N0-F1
#
_entry.id   AF-A0A1D6L7N0-F1
#
_cell.length_a   1.000
_cell.length_b   1.000
_cell.length_c   1.000
_cell.angle_alpha   90.00
_cell.angle_beta   90.00
_cell.angle_gamma   90.00
#
_symmetry.space_group_name_H-M   'P 1'
#
loop_
_entity.id
_entity.type
_entity.pdbx_description
1 polymer ?
#
loop_
_entity_poly.entity_id
_entity_poly.type
_entity_poly.pdbx_seq_one_letter_code
_entity_poly.pdbx_strand_id
1 'polypeptide(L)' 'MLLNNCGEPVHRQVIDNGLLPILVKIVKKKTDLPVREKIFLLLDATQTSLGGAKARFPQYYEAYYELV' A
#
# COMPACT_ATOMS: atom_id res chain seq x y z
N MET A 1 2.08 5.49 -9.79
CA MET A 1 3.14 5.72 -10.80
C MET A 1 4.49 5.16 -10.34
N LEU A 2 5.10 5.57 -9.22
CA LEU A 2 6.41 5.01 -8.78
C LEU A 2 6.40 3.50 -8.44
N LEU A 3 5.44 3.05 -7.64
CA LEU A 3 5.34 1.65 -7.20
C LEU A 3 5.25 0.66 -8.37
N ASN A 4 4.60 1.03 -9.46
CA ASN A 4 4.42 0.14 -10.61
C ASN A 4 5.54 0.27 -11.67
N ASN A 5 6.42 1.26 -11.57
CA ASN A 5 7.38 1.58 -12.63
C ASN A 5 8.86 1.45 -12.22
N CYS A 6 9.17 1.39 -10.92
CA CYS A 6 10.56 1.35 -10.44
C CYS A 6 11.00 -0.02 -9.90
N GLY A 7 10.11 -1.00 -9.89
CA GLY A 7 10.40 -2.36 -9.48
C GLY A 7 10.81 -2.51 -8.00
N GLU A 8 11.52 -3.60 -7.72
CA GLU A 8 11.83 -4.08 -6.37
C GLU A 8 12.52 -3.07 -5.42
N PRO A 9 13.52 -2.26 -5.83
CA PRO A 9 14.22 -1.36 -4.91
C PRO A 9 13.29 -0.37 -4.20
N VAL A 10 12.27 0.13 -4.90
CA VAL A 10 11.29 1.06 -4.32
C VAL A 10 10.37 0.33 -3.35
N HIS A 11 9.94 -0.89 -3.68
CA HIS A 11 9.12 -1.67 -2.75
C HIS A 11 9.85 -1.97 -1.44
N ARG A 12 11.14 -2.31 -1.50
CA ARG A 12 11.97 -2.48 -0.30
C ARG A 12 12.04 -1.20 0.52
N GLN A 13 12.35 -0.06 -0.09
CA GLN A 13 12.36 1.22 0.64
C GLN A 13 11.02 1.53 1.31
N VAL A 14 9.90 1.22 0.66
CA VAL A 14 8.57 1.47 1.22
C VAL A 14 8.30 0.58 2.44
N ILE A 15 8.72 -0.68 2.39
CA ILE A 15 8.54 -1.65 3.47
C ILE A 15 9.51 -1.38 4.61
N ASP A 16 10.80 -1.23 4.33
CA ASP A 16 11.87 -1.06 5.31
C ASP A 16 11.70 0.24 6.11
N ASN A 17 11.20 1.30 5.47
CA ASN A 17 10.88 2.56 6.16
C ASN A 17 9.51 2.54 6.88
N GLY A 18 8.78 1.43 6.84
CA GLY A 18 7.49 1.29 7.53
C GLY A 18 6.40 2.22 6.99
N LEU A 19 6.43 2.56 5.69
CA LEU A 19 5.43 3.46 5.10
C LEU A 19 4.03 2.83 5.04
N LEU A 20 3.92 1.51 4.89
CA LEU A 20 2.63 0.82 4.80
C LEU A 20 1.76 1.00 6.07
N PRO A 21 2.27 0.73 7.29
CA PRO A 21 1.56 1.06 8.53
C PRO A 21 1.15 2.54 8.64
N ILE A 22 1.98 3.46 8.15
CA ILE A 22 1.68 4.90 8.16
C ILE A 22 0.48 5.19 7.25
N LEU A 23 0.46 4.63 6.03
CA LEU A 23 -0.64 4.78 5.09
C LEU A 23 -1.95 4.25 5.68
N VAL A 24 -1.94 3.06 6.29
CA VAL A 24 -3.10 2.47 6.97
C VAL A 24 -3.61 3.39 8.07
N LYS A 25 -2.70 3.92 8.91
CA LYS A 25 -3.04 4.87 9.98
C LYS A 25 -3.66 6.15 9.44
N ILE A 26 -3.18 6.67 8.31
CA ILE A 26 -3.77 7.85 7.65
C ILE A 26 -5.19 7.53 7.19
N VAL A 27 -5.42 6.39 6.52
CA VAL A 27 -6.77 6.00 6.08
C VAL A 27 -7.74 5.85 7.25
N LYS A 28 -7.29 5.31 8.39
CA LYS A 28 -8.13 5.13 9.58
C LYS A 28 -8.41 6.43 10.34
N LYS A 29 -7.47 7.38 10.38
CA LYS A 29 -7.57 8.57 11.24
C LYS A 29 -7.97 9.85 10.52
N LYS A 30 -7.70 9.97 9.22
CA LYS A 30 -7.95 11.21 8.47
C LYS A 30 -9.44 11.35 8.17
N THR A 31 -9.96 12.57 8.23
CA THR A 31 -11.37 12.90 7.90
C THR A 31 -11.57 13.24 6.42
N ASP A 32 -10.49 13.64 5.73
CA ASP A 32 -10.52 13.99 4.31
C ASP A 32 -10.77 12.73 3.44
N LEU A 33 -11.97 12.64 2.86
CA LEU A 33 -12.41 11.49 2.06
C LEU A 33 -11.53 11.27 0.81
N PRO A 34 -11.21 12.30 0.00
CA PRO A 34 -10.38 12.12 -1.20
C PRO A 34 -8.99 11.55 -0.91
N VAL A 35 -8.36 11.93 0.21
CA VAL A 35 -7.06 11.39 0.62
C VAL A 35 -7.18 9.93 1.03
N ARG A 36 -8.23 9.56 1.78
CA ARG A 36 -8.46 8.17 2.19
C ARG A 36 -8.66 7.26 0.97
N GLU A 37 -9.52 7.67 0.05
CA GLU A 37 -9.81 6.91 -1.17
C GLU A 37 -8.57 6.74 -2.04
N LYS A 38 -7.78 7.80 -2.24
CA LYS A 38 -6.54 7.71 -3.03
C LYS A 38 -5.51 6.75 -2.42
N ILE A 39 -5.36 6.75 -1.09
CA ILE A 39 -4.44 5.82 -0.42
C ILE A 39 -4.97 4.39 -0.50
N PHE A 40 -6.27 4.19 -0.30
CA PHE A 40 -6.90 2.88 -0.42
C PHE A 40 -6.72 2.30 -1.83
N LEU A 41 -7.03 3.09 -2.86
CA LEU A 41 -6.85 2.70 -4.27
C LEU A 41 -5.38 2.43 -4.61
N LEU A 42 -4.44 3.19 -4.03
CA LEU A 42 -3.01 2.93 -4.22
C LEU A 42 -2.62 1.55 -3.66
N LEU A 43 -3.07 1.23 -2.44
CA LEU A 43 -2.80 -0.06 -1.80
C LEU A 43 -3.45 -1.21 -2.59
N ASP A 44 -4.70 -1.04 -3.01
CA ASP A 44 -5.43 -2.03 -3.80
C ASP A 44 -4.75 -2.33 -5.16
N ALA A 45 -4.42 -1.27 -5.90
CA ALA A 45 -3.74 -1.41 -7.20
C ALA A 45 -2.36 -2.05 -7.04
N THR A 46 -1.61 -1.68 -5.99
CA THR A 46 -0.27 -2.22 -5.76
C THR A 46 -0.32 -3.69 -5.34
N GLN A 47 -1.19 -4.06 -4.39
CA GLN A 47 -1.33 -5.47 -4.00
C GLN A 47 -1.78 -6.34 -5.20
N THR A 48 -2.74 -5.84 -6.00
CA THR A 48 -3.26 -6.57 -7.16
C THR A 48 -2.16 -6.78 -8.20
N SER A 49 -1.38 -5.73 -8.48
CA SER A 49 -0.27 -5.80 -9.43
C SER A 49 0.87 -6.71 -8.99
N LEU A 50 1.05 -6.94 -7.69
CA LEU A 50 2.14 -7.75 -7.15
C LEU A 50 1.76 -9.23 -6.93
N GLY A 51 0.48 -9.59 -7.13
CA GLY A 51 -0.02 -10.96 -6.97
C GLY A 51 -0.73 -11.24 -5.64
N GLY A 52 -1.17 -10.21 -4.91
CA GLY A 52 -1.99 -10.33 -3.70
C GLY A 52 -1.30 -11.08 -2.55
N ALA A 53 -2.02 -11.98 -1.88
CA ALA A 53 -1.54 -12.70 -0.69
C ALA A 53 -0.28 -13.57 -0.93
N LYS A 54 -0.03 -13.97 -2.18
CA LYS A 54 1.16 -14.76 -2.57
C LYS A 54 2.24 -13.91 -3.26
N ALA A 55 2.09 -12.57 -3.20
CA ALA A 55 3.05 -11.65 -3.76
C ALA A 55 4.42 -11.77 -3.10
N ARG A 56 5.46 -11.36 -3.82
CA ARG A 56 6.82 -11.22 -3.28
C ARG A 56 6.91 -10.19 -2.14
N PHE A 57 5.95 -9.26 -2.09
CA PHE A 57 5.81 -8.25 -1.05
C PHE A 57 4.41 -8.35 -0.42
N PRO A 58 4.17 -9.35 0.44
CA PRO A 58 2.85 -9.60 1.03
C PRO A 58 2.37 -8.46 1.93
N GLN A 59 3.27 -7.60 2.41
CA GLN A 59 2.94 -6.46 3.28
C GLN A 59 1.95 -5.49 2.63
N TYR A 60 1.95 -5.35 1.30
CA TYR A 60 0.95 -4.53 0.59
C TYR A 60 -0.45 -5.13 0.70
N TYR A 61 -0.55 -6.46 0.59
CA TYR A 61 -1.81 -7.18 0.77
C TYR A 61 -2.30 -7.08 2.21
N GLU A 62 -1.41 -7.25 3.19
CA GLU A 62 -1.76 -7.09 4.61
C GLU A 62 -2.27 -5.68 4.93
N ALA A 63 -1.58 -4.65 4.44
CA ALA A 63 -1.99 -3.26 4.63
C ALA A 63 -3.35 -2.94 3.98
N TYR A 64 -3.62 -3.52 2.80
CA TYR A 64 -4.93 -3.41 2.16
C TYR A 64 -6.01 -4.16 2.95
N TYR A 65 -5.74 -5.41 3.36
CA TYR A 65 -6.67 -6.26 4.10
C TYR A 65 -7.04 -5.66 5.47
N GLU A 66 -6.14 -4.94 6.13
CA GLU A 66 -6.42 -4.24 7.39
C GLU A 66 -7.38 -3.04 7.26
N LEU A 67 -7.65 -2.60 6.03
CA LEU A 67 -8.53 -1.47 5.70
C LEU A 67 -9.90 -1.91 5.17
N VAL A 68 -10.05 -3.18 4.79
CA VAL A 68 -11.31 -3.80 4.36
C VAL A 68 -12.01 -4.42 5.57
#